data_AF-X1L2S8-F1
#
_entry.id   AF-X1L2S8-F1
#
_cell.length_a   1.000
_cell.length_b   1.000
_cell.length_c   1.000
_cell.angle_alpha   90.00
_cell.angle_beta   90.00
_cell.angle_gamma   90.00
#
_symmetry.space_group_name_H-M   'P 1'
#
loop_
_entity.id
_entity.type
_entity.pdbx_description
1 polymer ?
#
loop_
_entity_poly.entity_id
_entity_poly.type
_entity_poly.pdbx_seq_one_letter_code
_entity_poly.pdbx_strand_id
1 'polypeptide(L)' 'MEKAVKTAKKWNVQLLSFPELYIPGYTLSPEAAAKVAEYKSGPSITKACEVAKSYNMALIVPYA' A
#
# COMPACT_ATOMS: atom_id res chain seq x y z
N MET A 1 -3.25 5.64 -0.31
CA MET A 1 -3.49 4.53 0.64
C MET A 1 -4.27 4.97 1.88
N GLU A 2 -3.74 5.88 2.72
CA GLU A 2 -4.34 6.20 4.03
C GLU A 2 -5.80 6.70 3.96
N LYS A 3 -6.16 7.51 2.97
CA LYS A 3 -7.56 7.93 2.74
C LYS A 3 -8.51 6.74 2.53
N ALA A 4 -8.06 5.68 1.87
CA ALA A 4 -8.85 4.47 1.69
C ALA A 4 -9.03 3.72 3.01
N VAL A 5 -7.95 3.57 3.80
CA VAL A 5 -8.01 2.98 5.15
C VAL A 5 -8.96 3.76 6.06
N LYS A 6 -8.86 5.08 6.09
CA LYS A 6 -9.75 5.97 6.87
C LYS A 6 -11.22 5.81 6.44
N THR A 7 -11.48 5.60 5.16
CA THR A 7 -12.83 5.36 4.65
C THR A 7 -13.33 3.99 5.07
N ALA A 8 -12.52 2.94 4.91
CA ALA A 8 -12.85 1.57 5.30
C ALA A 8 -13.12 1.44 6.81
N LYS A 9 -12.41 2.22 7.65
CA LYS A 9 -12.62 2.23 9.11
C LYS A 9 -14.03 2.64 9.51
N LYS A 10 -14.70 3.51 8.75
CA LYS A 10 -16.10 3.90 8.99
C LYS A 10 -17.07 2.72 8.94
N TRP A 11 -16.67 1.64 8.26
CA TRP A 11 -17.45 0.43 8.07
C TRP A 11 -16.94 -0.74 8.92
N ASN A 12 -16.05 -0.50 9.88
CA ASN A 12 -15.42 -1.53 10.72
C ASN A 12 -14.73 -2.66 9.93
N VAL A 13 -14.21 -2.35 8.75
CA VAL A 13 -13.43 -3.29 7.94
C VAL A 13 -12.21 -3.78 8.73
N GLN A 14 -11.97 -5.09 8.70
CA GLN A 14 -10.83 -5.73 9.38
C GLN A 14 -9.66 -6.01 8.42
N LEU A 15 -9.95 -6.14 7.12
CA LEU A 15 -8.98 -6.42 6.05
C LEU A 15 -9.28 -5.56 4.83
N LEU A 16 -8.27 -4.83 4.33
CA LEU A 16 -8.36 -4.03 3.10
C LEU A 16 -7.29 -4.47 2.10
N SER A 17 -7.71 -4.86 0.90
CA SER A 17 -6.81 -5.20 -0.20
C SER A 17 -6.67 -4.05 -1.20
N PHE A 18 -5.44 -3.77 -1.60
CA PHE A 18 -5.12 -2.85 -2.68
C PHE A 18 -4.88 -3.61 -3.99
N PRO A 19 -5.08 -2.97 -5.15
CA PRO A 19 -4.67 -3.54 -6.43
C PRO A 19 -3.14 -3.60 -6.52
N GLU A 20 -2.64 -4.41 -7.44
CA GLU A 20 -1.22 -4.42 -7.79
C GLU A 20 -0.79 -3.03 -8.31
N LEU A 21 0.47 -2.67 -8.05
CA LEU A 21 1.07 -1.39 -8.47
C LEU A 21 0.27 -0.15 -8.02
N TYR A 22 -0.45 -0.20 -6.89
CA TYR A 22 -1.29 0.91 -6.41
C TYR A 22 -0.54 2.22 -6.12
N ILE A 23 0.79 2.18 -6.07
CA ILE A 23 1.67 3.34 -5.87
C ILE A 23 2.16 3.89 -7.22
N PRO A 24 2.93 3.14 -8.02
CA PRO A 24 3.47 3.65 -9.29
C PRO A 24 2.46 3.69 -10.45
N GLY A 25 1.41 2.85 -10.42
CA GLY A 25 0.54 2.58 -11.55
C GLY A 25 1.12 1.56 -12.54
N TYR A 26 0.27 1.04 -13.43
CA TYR A 26 0.61 -0.04 -14.37
C TYR A 26 1.39 0.42 -15.61
N THR A 27 1.42 1.73 -15.88
CA THR A 27 2.00 2.28 -17.11
C THR A 27 3.42 2.81 -16.87
N LEU A 28 4.34 1.93 -16.48
CA LEU A 28 5.75 2.27 -16.34
C LEU A 28 6.60 1.56 -17.40
N SER A 29 7.59 2.27 -17.94
CA SER A 29 8.68 1.63 -18.68
C SER A 29 9.58 0.85 -17.70
N PRO A 30 10.38 -0.11 -18.18
CA PRO A 30 11.33 -0.84 -17.32
C PRO A 30 12.28 0.07 -16.54
N GLU A 31 12.77 1.16 -17.16
CA GLU A 31 13.67 2.12 -16.53
C GLU A 31 12.96 2.95 -15.46
N ALA A 32 11.69 3.28 -15.67
CA ALA A 32 10.87 3.98 -14.69
C ALA A 32 10.53 3.06 -13.51
N ALA A 33 10.21 1.79 -13.77
CA ALA A 33 9.97 0.78 -12.75
C ALA A 33 11.19 0.58 -11.84
N ALA A 34 12.39 0.45 -12.43
CA ALA A 34 13.63 0.29 -11.67
C ALA A 34 13.92 1.48 -10.71
N LYS A 35 13.49 2.69 -11.06
CA LYS A 35 13.68 3.90 -10.24
C LYS A 35 12.74 4.00 -9.04
N VAL A 36 11.57 3.37 -9.12
CA VAL A 36 10.54 3.42 -8.07
C VAL A 36 10.44 2.12 -7.26
N ALA A 37 11.19 1.09 -7.67
CA ALA A 37 11.32 -0.14 -6.92
C ALA A 37 11.97 0.12 -5.55
N GLU A 38 11.40 -0.49 -4.53
CA GLU A 38 11.83 -0.39 -3.13
C GLU A 38 12.05 -1.80 -2.58
N TYR A 39 12.94 -1.91 -1.60
CA TYR A 39 13.05 -3.13 -0.82
C TYR A 39 11.78 -3.37 -0.01
N LYS A 40 11.56 -4.62 0.43
CA LYS A 40 10.51 -4.96 1.39
C LYS A 40 10.53 -4.10 2.67
N SER A 41 11.70 -3.64 3.09
CA SER A 41 11.90 -2.74 4.23
C SER A 41 11.90 -1.25 3.83
N GLY A 42 11.45 -0.94 2.61
CA GLY A 42 11.39 0.40 2.06
C GLY A 42 10.30 1.28 2.70
N PRO A 43 10.29 2.57 2.36
CA PRO A 43 9.37 3.54 2.95
C PRO A 43 7.90 3.19 2.71
N SER A 44 7.52 2.67 1.54
CA SER A 44 6.12 2.36 1.21
C SER A 44 5.55 1.24 2.08
N ILE A 45 6.28 0.13 2.23
CA ILE A 45 5.85 -1.00 3.08
C ILE A 45 5.91 -0.62 4.56
N THR A 46 6.94 0.12 4.98
CA THR A 46 7.04 0.63 6.35
C THR A 46 5.84 1.50 6.68
N LYS A 47 5.44 2.39 5.76
CA LYS A 47 4.27 3.23 5.95
C LYS A 47 2.97 2.43 6.01
N ALA A 48 2.82 1.40 5.18
CA ALA A 48 1.68 0.49 5.24
C ALA A 48 1.59 -0.21 6.60
N CYS A 49 2.72 -0.66 7.15
CA CYS A 49 2.77 -1.27 8.49
C CYS A 49 2.35 -0.30 9.59
N GLU A 50 2.81 0.95 9.55
CA GLU A 50 2.39 1.99 10.50
C GLU A 50 0.88 2.22 10.45
N VAL A 51 0.33 2.41 9.25
CA VAL A 51 -1.11 2.68 9.06
C VAL A 51 -1.95 1.48 9.51
N ALA A 52 -1.54 0.25 9.18
CA ALA A 52 -2.21 -0.97 9.64
C ALA A 52 -2.32 -1.02 11.18
N LYS A 53 -1.22 -0.71 11.87
CA LYS A 53 -1.16 -0.64 13.34
C LYS A 53 -2.07 0.46 13.89
N SER A 54 -1.98 1.68 13.36
CA SER A 54 -2.75 2.82 13.85
C SER A 54 -4.27 2.63 13.71
N TYR A 55 -4.73 1.92 12.68
CA TYR A 55 -6.16 1.71 12.44
C TYR A 55 -6.69 0.36 12.94
N ASN A 56 -5.80 -0.50 13.47
CA ASN A 56 -6.08 -1.88 13.83
C ASN A 56 -6.79 -2.63 12.68
N MET A 57 -6.14 -2.65 11.51
CA MET A 57 -6.68 -3.21 10.27
C MET A 57 -5.57 -3.92 9.49
N ALA A 58 -5.82 -5.13 9.01
CA ALA A 58 -4.91 -5.84 8.13
C ALA A 58 -4.94 -5.23 6.71
N LEU A 59 -3.78 -5.09 6.08
CA LEU A 59 -3.65 -4.55 4.73
C LEU A 59 -2.96 -5.57 3.82
N ILE A 60 -3.53 -5.81 2.65
CA ILE A 60 -2.85 -6.49 1.53
C ILE A 60 -2.39 -5.40 0.58
N VAL A 61 -1.08 -5.21 0.48
CA VAL A 61 -0.44 -4.22 -0.38
C VAL A 61 0.44 -4.97 -1.40
N PRO A 62 -0.14 -5.39 -2.54
CA PRO A 62 0.66 -6.07 -3.55
C PRO A 62 1.69 -5.08 -4.10
N TYR A 63 2.95 -5.41 -3.85
CA TYR A 63 4.12 -4.59 -4.15
C TYR A 63 4.97 -5.36 -5.15
N ALA A 64 5.41 -4.68 -6.21
CA ALA A 64 6.26 -5.23 -7.27
C ALA A 64 7.58 -4.46 -7.31
#